data_AF-A0A2T4U7A4-F1
#
_entry.id   AF-A0A2T4U7A4-F1
#
_cell.length_a   1.000
_cell.length_b   1.000
_cell.length_c   1.000
_cell.angle_alpha   90.00
_cell.angle_beta   90.00
_cell.angle_gamma   90.00
#
_symmetry.space_group_name_H-M   'P 1'
#
loop_
_entity.id
_entity.type
_entity.pdbx_description
1 polymer ?
#
loop_
_entity_poly.entity_id
_entity_poly.type
_entity_poly.pdbx_seq_one_letter_code
_entity_poly.pdbx_strand_id
1 'polypeptide(L)'
;MTYLAPCFLGRKVYADGEKTKYYVVKYEEKAGKQTVDVLLFDHEQPVIFGIMDFQGNFLDSFFLTDKSTKASGEALERWKEIDSRKKQYRVTQDDLKDALKPESKAKKKNKKIKKLLHDEHLEDIKHQWPSRLLTLQREEDGAEDSLIMETLAEALGTANPKKAYLFLRFHRMDGFIPPIGPFTAKHPELVEKVSYDYFHVDHGSVLEDFLLTAAHEAPLDDKKLIESILQYIEKLDNVYGNNVLKKALTTFSRRLKKEQGISMKEWLSDVTADRTLKKSVVQALKKA
;
A
#
# COMPACT_ATOMS: atom_id res chain seq x y z
N MET A 1 -13.45 14.64 5.12
CA MET A 1 -12.10 14.03 5.04
C MET A 1 -12.26 12.53 5.17
N THR A 2 -11.82 11.77 4.17
CA THR A 2 -11.70 10.31 4.25
C THR A 2 -10.39 10.00 4.94
N TYR A 3 -10.45 9.58 6.21
CA TYR A 3 -9.28 9.02 6.88
C TYR A 3 -9.08 7.59 6.36
N LEU A 4 -7.92 7.33 5.78
CA LEU A 4 -7.52 5.95 5.49
C LEU A 4 -7.51 5.16 6.79
N ALA A 5 -8.04 3.94 6.73
CA ALA A 5 -8.01 3.05 7.88
C ALA A 5 -6.54 2.85 8.32
N PRO A 6 -6.24 2.85 9.63
CA PRO A 6 -4.95 2.41 10.11
C PRO A 6 -4.77 0.91 9.84
N CYS A 7 -3.53 0.44 9.93
CA CYS A 7 -3.22 -0.98 9.98
C CYS A 7 -2.56 -1.26 11.33
N PHE A 8 -3.17 -2.13 12.13
CA PHE A 8 -2.70 -2.53 13.45
C PHE A 8 -1.92 -3.84 13.43
N LEU A 9 -1.87 -4.55 12.28
CA LEU A 9 -1.04 -5.76 12.14
C LEU A 9 0.41 -5.53 12.61
N GLY A 10 0.88 -6.43 13.47
CA GLY A 10 2.20 -6.41 14.10
C GLY A 10 2.32 -5.52 15.34
N ARG A 11 1.26 -4.78 15.72
CA ARG A 11 1.27 -3.96 16.93
C ARG A 11 1.22 -4.80 18.19
N LYS A 12 2.11 -4.48 19.13
CA LYS A 12 2.14 -5.03 20.50
C LYS A 12 1.17 -4.25 21.38
N VAL A 13 0.25 -4.97 22.02
CA VAL A 13 -0.75 -4.45 22.97
C VAL A 13 -0.38 -4.97 24.35
N TYR A 14 -0.05 -4.07 25.26
CA TYR A 14 0.41 -4.40 26.61
C TYR A 14 -0.80 -4.54 27.54
N ALA A 15 -0.88 -5.66 28.25
CA ALA A 15 -1.96 -5.95 29.18
C ALA A 15 -1.72 -5.32 30.57
N ASP A 16 -0.48 -4.92 30.84
CA ASP A 16 -0.03 -4.33 32.08
C ASP A 16 0.53 -2.93 31.85
N GLY A 17 0.39 -2.06 32.87
CA GLY A 17 1.02 -0.74 32.86
C GLY A 17 2.55 -0.81 32.84
N GLU A 18 3.11 -1.96 33.25
CA GLU A 18 4.56 -2.22 33.32
C GLU A 18 5.16 -2.70 32.00
N LYS A 19 4.33 -2.97 30.98
CA LYS A 19 4.72 -3.43 29.64
C LYS A 19 5.51 -4.74 29.61
N THR A 20 5.27 -5.65 30.55
CA THR A 20 5.97 -6.94 30.60
C THR A 20 5.23 -8.03 29.84
N LYS A 21 3.89 -7.95 29.81
CA LYS A 21 3.04 -8.89 29.07
C LYS A 21 2.37 -8.18 27.90
N TYR A 22 2.61 -8.67 26.69
CA TYR A 22 2.00 -8.16 25.48
C TYR A 22 1.35 -9.25 24.65
N TYR A 23 0.38 -8.83 23.85
CA TYR A 23 -0.23 -9.61 22.78
C TYR A 23 0.01 -8.89 21.46
N VAL A 24 0.00 -9.63 20.35
CA VAL A 24 0.27 -9.05 19.02
C VAL A 24 -0.97 -9.16 18.15
N VAL A 25 -1.35 -8.07 17.49
CA VAL A 25 -2.40 -8.10 16.46
C VAL A 25 -1.85 -8.82 15.24
N LYS A 26 -2.33 -10.05 14.98
CA LYS A 26 -1.93 -10.84 13.78
C LYS A 26 -3.08 -11.07 12.79
N TYR A 27 -4.28 -10.60 13.13
CA TYR A 27 -5.44 -10.56 12.25
C TYR A 27 -6.19 -9.26 12.48
N GLU A 28 -6.64 -8.64 11.40
CA GLU A 28 -7.58 -7.53 11.45
C GLU A 28 -8.52 -7.58 10.25
N GLU A 29 -9.76 -7.13 10.44
CA GLU A 29 -10.73 -7.00 9.38
C GLU A 29 -11.60 -5.77 9.60
N LYS A 30 -11.96 -5.09 8.51
CA LYS A 30 -12.82 -3.91 8.60
C LYS A 30 -14.26 -4.34 8.89
N ALA A 31 -14.72 -4.08 10.11
CA ALA A 31 -16.08 -4.43 10.56
C ALA A 31 -17.09 -3.28 10.39
N GLY A 32 -16.63 -2.02 10.42
CA GLY A 32 -17.52 -0.86 10.38
C GLY A 32 -16.96 0.34 9.61
N LYS A 33 -17.60 1.50 9.77
CA LYS A 33 -17.19 2.74 9.08
C LYS A 33 -15.81 3.23 9.58
N GLN A 34 -15.59 3.15 10.89
CA GLN A 34 -14.37 3.58 11.58
C GLN A 34 -13.93 2.59 12.66
N THR A 35 -14.28 1.31 12.48
CA THR A 35 -13.93 0.24 13.41
C THR A 35 -13.33 -0.94 12.67
N VAL A 36 -12.45 -1.65 13.35
CA VAL A 36 -11.81 -2.88 12.90
C VAL A 36 -11.94 -3.95 13.97
N ASP A 37 -12.22 -5.16 13.54
CA ASP A 37 -12.18 -6.33 14.38
C ASP A 37 -10.76 -6.88 14.34
N VAL A 38 -10.21 -7.24 15.49
CA VAL A 38 -8.84 -7.73 15.63
C VAL A 38 -8.79 -9.02 16.43
N LEU A 39 -7.85 -9.89 16.09
CA LEU A 39 -7.43 -10.99 16.97
C LEU A 39 -6.02 -10.71 17.46
N LEU A 40 -5.86 -10.72 18.78
CA LEU A 40 -4.58 -10.59 19.44
C LEU A 40 -4.09 -11.97 19.87
N PHE A 41 -2.79 -12.17 19.71
CA PHE A 41 -2.14 -13.45 19.84
C PHE A 41 -1.17 -13.46 21.00
N ASP A 42 -1.17 -14.57 21.73
CA ASP A 42 -0.07 -14.99 22.59
C ASP A 42 0.75 -16.00 21.79
N HIS A 43 1.96 -15.60 21.38
CA HIS A 43 2.73 -16.30 20.36
C HIS A 43 1.93 -16.55 19.07
N GLU A 44 1.61 -17.81 18.76
CA GLU A 44 0.88 -18.21 17.55
C GLU A 44 -0.60 -18.59 17.83
N GLN A 45 -1.07 -18.40 19.06
CA GLN A 45 -2.45 -18.73 19.45
C GLN A 45 -3.29 -17.46 19.58
N PRO A 46 -4.45 -17.35 18.92
CA PRO A 46 -5.37 -16.24 19.14
C PRO A 46 -5.99 -16.39 20.53
N VAL A 47 -5.92 -15.32 21.34
CA VAL A 47 -6.36 -15.34 22.74
C VAL A 47 -7.40 -14.28 23.06
N ILE A 48 -7.37 -13.13 22.39
CA ILE A 48 -8.28 -12.01 22.63
C ILE A 48 -8.90 -11.61 21.30
N PHE A 49 -10.22 -11.42 21.31
CA PHE A 49 -10.92 -10.66 20.27
C PHE A 49 -11.11 -9.24 20.76
N GLY A 50 -10.92 -8.28 19.86
CA GLY A 50 -11.16 -6.87 20.14
C GLY A 50 -11.83 -6.16 18.98
N ILE A 51 -12.58 -5.11 19.30
CA ILE A 51 -13.09 -4.14 18.34
C ILE A 51 -12.33 -2.84 18.62
N MET A 52 -11.60 -2.33 17.65
CA MET A 52 -10.82 -1.10 17.77
C MET A 52 -11.40 -0.01 16.89
N ASP A 53 -11.32 1.25 17.34
CA ASP A 53 -11.53 2.40 16.47
C ASP A 53 -10.28 2.70 15.61
N PHE A 54 -10.40 3.63 14.67
CA PHE A 54 -9.28 4.03 13.81
C PHE A 54 -8.17 4.81 14.54
N GLN A 55 -8.39 5.17 15.80
CA GLN A 55 -7.42 5.82 16.68
C GLN A 55 -6.61 4.80 17.48
N GLY A 56 -7.04 3.53 17.48
CA GLY A 56 -6.39 2.44 18.20
C GLY A 56 -6.94 2.21 19.60
N ASN A 57 -8.09 2.80 19.95
CA ASN A 57 -8.75 2.53 21.22
C ASN A 57 -9.60 1.26 21.10
N PHE A 58 -9.56 0.40 22.12
CA PHE A 58 -10.48 -0.71 22.25
C PHE A 58 -11.87 -0.22 22.65
N LEU A 59 -12.86 -0.51 21.82
CA LEU A 59 -14.28 -0.27 22.08
C LEU A 59 -14.92 -1.42 22.85
N ASP A 60 -14.49 -2.65 22.54
CA ASP A 60 -14.78 -3.87 23.28
C ASP A 60 -13.59 -4.83 23.13
N SER A 61 -13.33 -5.66 24.13
CA SER A 61 -12.33 -6.71 24.07
C SER A 61 -12.59 -7.77 25.12
N PHE A 62 -12.41 -9.04 24.77
CA PHE A 62 -12.56 -10.15 25.71
C PHE A 62 -11.67 -11.33 25.33
N PHE A 63 -11.31 -12.14 26.32
CA PHE A 63 -10.64 -13.41 26.08
C PHE A 63 -11.58 -14.39 25.39
N LEU A 64 -11.07 -15.06 24.36
CA LEU A 64 -11.82 -16.04 23.58
C LEU A 64 -12.24 -17.27 24.39
N THR A 65 -11.62 -17.50 25.56
CA THR A 65 -12.01 -18.53 26.52
C THR A 65 -13.28 -18.20 27.28
N ASP A 66 -13.57 -16.91 27.47
CA ASP A 66 -14.57 -16.44 28.42
C ASP A 66 -15.90 -16.12 27.72
N LYS A 67 -15.82 -15.70 26.45
CA LYS A 67 -16.96 -15.24 25.67
C LYS A 67 -16.75 -15.53 24.19
N SER A 68 -17.85 -15.77 23.49
CA SER A 68 -17.90 -15.79 22.04
C SER A 68 -19.08 -14.95 21.55
N THR A 69 -18.84 -14.19 20.49
CA THR A 69 -19.84 -13.43 19.74
C THR A 69 -19.84 -13.92 18.29
N LYS A 70 -20.86 -13.53 17.52
CA LYS A 70 -20.89 -13.84 16.08
C LYS A 70 -19.64 -13.29 15.36
N ALA A 71 -19.27 -12.04 15.63
CA ALA A 71 -18.11 -11.39 15.03
C ALA A 71 -16.80 -12.11 15.38
N SER A 72 -16.58 -12.44 16.66
CA SER A 72 -15.38 -13.19 17.07
C SER A 72 -15.33 -14.60 16.49
N GLY A 73 -16.47 -15.26 16.34
CA GLY A 73 -16.58 -16.56 15.66
C GLY A 73 -16.21 -16.47 14.17
N GLU A 74 -16.76 -15.49 13.46
CA GLU A 74 -16.46 -15.23 12.05
C GLU A 74 -14.99 -14.89 11.83
N ALA A 75 -14.42 -14.02 12.66
CA ALA A 75 -12.99 -13.67 12.62
C ALA A 75 -12.08 -14.89 12.87
N LEU A 76 -12.42 -15.75 13.84
CA LEU A 76 -11.66 -16.96 14.13
C LEU A 76 -11.71 -17.97 12.98
N GLU A 77 -12.89 -18.23 12.41
CA GLU A 77 -13.02 -19.14 11.28
C GLU A 77 -12.29 -18.61 10.05
N ARG A 78 -12.38 -17.30 9.79
CA ARG A 78 -11.66 -16.66 8.70
C ARG A 78 -10.15 -16.73 8.89
N TRP A 79 -9.65 -16.48 10.11
CA TRP A 79 -8.24 -16.66 10.43
C TRP A 79 -7.78 -18.11 10.24
N LYS A 80 -8.54 -19.10 10.71
CA LYS A 80 -8.22 -20.53 10.53
C LYS A 80 -8.13 -20.92 9.06
N GLU A 81 -9.02 -20.40 8.21
CA GLU A 81 -8.96 -20.62 6.76
C GLU A 81 -7.65 -20.10 6.17
N ILE A 82 -7.27 -18.88 6.53
CA ILE A 82 -6.04 -18.22 6.08
C ILE A 82 -4.81 -18.98 6.58
N ASP A 83 -4.75 -19.33 7.87
CA ASP A 83 -3.65 -20.09 8.46
C ASP A 83 -3.50 -21.47 7.81
N SER A 84 -4.62 -22.17 7.56
CA SER A 84 -4.61 -23.46 6.87
C SER A 84 -4.08 -23.35 5.44
N ARG A 85 -4.35 -22.25 4.74
CA ARG A 85 -3.80 -21.98 3.40
C ARG A 85 -2.31 -21.70 3.47
N LYS A 86 -1.89 -20.85 4.41
CA LYS A 86 -0.48 -20.47 4.61
C LYS A 86 0.43 -21.64 4.98
N LYS A 87 -0.10 -22.67 5.66
CA LYS A 87 0.64 -23.92 5.94
C LYS A 87 1.15 -24.63 4.68
N GLN A 88 0.57 -24.38 3.51
CA GLN A 88 1.03 -24.96 2.24
C GLN A 88 2.43 -24.45 1.83
N TYR A 89 2.83 -23.27 2.28
CA TYR A 89 4.12 -22.66 1.90
C TYR A 89 5.34 -23.29 2.60
N ARG A 90 5.18 -24.24 3.54
CA ARG A 90 6.27 -24.98 4.21
C ARG A 90 7.46 -24.09 4.63
N VAL A 91 7.19 -22.88 5.10
CA VAL A 91 8.20 -21.93 5.61
C VAL A 91 8.28 -22.10 7.13
N THR A 92 9.48 -22.37 7.65
CA THR A 92 9.71 -22.53 9.10
C THR A 92 9.83 -21.17 9.80
N GLN A 93 9.69 -21.14 11.13
CA GLN A 93 9.94 -19.90 11.90
C GLN A 93 11.37 -19.39 11.74
N ASP A 94 12.36 -20.29 11.65
CA ASP A 94 13.75 -19.92 11.40
C ASP A 94 13.93 -19.27 10.02
N ASP A 95 13.26 -19.79 8.98
CA ASP A 95 13.28 -19.20 7.65
C ASP A 95 12.68 -17.79 7.67
N LEU A 96 11.56 -17.60 8.37
CA LEU A 96 10.90 -16.30 8.51
C LEU A 96 11.78 -15.28 9.26
N LYS A 97 12.42 -15.69 10.36
CA LYS A 97 13.36 -14.83 11.10
C LYS A 97 14.59 -14.45 10.28
N ASP A 98 15.07 -15.36 9.44
CA ASP A 98 16.17 -15.07 8.51
C ASP A 98 15.72 -14.12 7.39
N ALA A 99 14.46 -14.24 6.95
CA ALA A 99 13.87 -13.39 5.90
C ALA A 99 13.61 -11.94 6.32
N LEU A 100 13.66 -11.62 7.62
CA LEU A 100 13.63 -10.24 8.13
C LEU A 100 14.93 -9.46 7.85
N LYS A 101 15.96 -10.13 7.34
CA LYS A 101 17.26 -9.53 7.04
C LYS A 101 17.41 -9.25 5.54
N PRO A 102 18.29 -8.31 5.18
CA PRO A 102 18.68 -8.10 3.80
C PRO A 102 19.30 -9.36 3.18
N GLU A 103 19.22 -9.48 1.86
CA GLU A 103 19.79 -10.62 1.12
C GLU A 103 21.26 -10.90 1.46
N SER A 104 22.06 -9.85 1.67
CA SER A 104 23.48 -9.95 2.02
C SER A 104 23.76 -10.55 3.40
N LYS A 105 22.77 -10.50 4.31
CA LYS A 105 22.88 -10.98 5.71
C LYS A 105 22.03 -12.23 5.98
N ALA A 106 21.10 -12.56 5.10
CA ALA A 106 20.26 -13.74 5.20
C ALA A 106 21.06 -15.00 4.89
N LYS A 107 20.97 -16.02 5.75
CA LYS A 107 21.64 -17.31 5.58
C LYS A 107 21.00 -18.15 4.47
N LYS A 108 19.70 -17.99 4.22
CA LYS A 108 18.90 -18.67 3.19
C LYS A 108 19.10 -20.19 3.18
N LYS A 109 19.05 -20.82 4.37
CA LYS A 109 19.17 -22.28 4.50
C LYS A 109 18.18 -23.00 3.58
N ASN A 110 16.95 -22.48 3.50
CA ASN A 110 15.98 -22.88 2.50
C ASN A 110 16.23 -22.15 1.17
N LYS A 111 16.78 -22.86 0.18
CA LYS A 111 17.08 -22.31 -1.16
C LYS A 111 15.86 -21.79 -1.91
N LYS A 112 14.64 -22.20 -1.52
CA LYS A 112 13.38 -21.77 -2.15
C LYS A 112 12.73 -20.59 -1.45
N ILE A 113 13.34 -20.04 -0.39
CA ILE A 113 12.68 -19.07 0.49
C ILE A 113 12.12 -17.86 -0.28
N LYS A 114 12.89 -17.25 -1.20
CA LYS A 114 12.41 -16.10 -2.00
C LYS A 114 11.12 -16.42 -2.76
N LYS A 115 11.09 -17.58 -3.45
CA LYS A 115 9.90 -18.03 -4.18
C LYS A 115 8.71 -18.25 -3.24
N LEU A 116 8.93 -18.86 -2.09
CA LEU A 116 7.86 -19.14 -1.13
C LEU A 116 7.26 -17.84 -0.55
N LEU A 117 8.10 -16.86 -0.21
CA LEU A 117 7.66 -15.54 0.25
C LEU A 117 6.89 -14.79 -0.85
N HIS A 118 7.41 -14.80 -2.07
CA HIS A 118 6.75 -14.21 -3.23
C HIS A 118 5.38 -14.85 -3.49
N ASP A 119 5.29 -16.17 -3.46
CA ASP A 119 4.03 -16.89 -3.71
C ASP A 119 3.01 -16.67 -2.57
N GLU A 120 3.46 -16.49 -1.33
CA GLU A 120 2.60 -16.11 -0.19
C GLU A 120 2.10 -14.66 -0.34
N HIS A 121 2.96 -13.71 -0.74
CA HIS A 121 2.54 -12.33 -1.05
C HIS A 121 1.51 -12.28 -2.17
N LEU A 122 1.68 -13.07 -3.24
CA LEU A 122 0.71 -13.14 -4.33
C LEU A 122 -0.65 -13.66 -3.89
N GLU A 123 -0.68 -14.65 -2.98
CA GLU A 123 -1.93 -15.16 -2.43
C GLU A 123 -2.60 -14.11 -1.53
N ASP A 124 -1.83 -13.47 -0.64
CA ASP A 124 -2.31 -12.39 0.23
C ASP A 124 -2.88 -11.23 -0.62
N ILE A 125 -2.20 -10.80 -1.69
CA ILE A 125 -2.69 -9.76 -2.62
C ILE A 125 -3.96 -10.23 -3.35
N LYS A 126 -3.98 -11.46 -3.85
CA LYS A 126 -5.11 -12.00 -4.61
C LYS A 126 -6.39 -12.04 -3.78
N HIS A 127 -6.27 -12.36 -2.50
CA HIS A 127 -7.39 -12.54 -1.58
C HIS A 127 -7.63 -11.35 -0.63
N GLN A 128 -6.76 -10.34 -0.65
CA GLN A 128 -6.78 -9.18 0.25
C GLN A 128 -6.71 -9.60 1.72
N TRP A 129 -5.89 -10.60 2.03
CA TRP A 129 -5.77 -11.14 3.38
C TRP A 129 -4.82 -10.31 4.24
N PRO A 130 -5.03 -10.29 5.58
CA PRO A 130 -4.03 -9.84 6.54
C PRO A 130 -2.71 -10.61 6.35
N SER A 131 -1.66 -9.92 5.96
CA SER A 131 -0.41 -10.56 5.60
C SER A 131 0.41 -10.95 6.83
N ARG A 132 0.76 -12.24 6.91
CA ARG A 132 1.61 -12.77 7.98
C ARG A 132 3.02 -12.21 7.85
N LEU A 133 3.51 -12.09 6.63
CA LEU A 133 4.86 -11.59 6.34
C LEU A 133 5.00 -10.12 6.77
N LEU A 134 4.02 -9.27 6.45
CA LEU A 134 4.02 -7.87 6.87
C LEU A 134 3.78 -7.69 8.37
N THR A 135 2.96 -8.57 8.97
CA THR A 135 2.78 -8.62 10.43
C THR A 135 4.12 -8.88 11.12
N LEU A 136 4.84 -9.92 10.68
CA LEU A 136 6.14 -10.28 11.23
C LEU A 136 7.19 -9.18 11.02
N GLN A 137 7.23 -8.59 9.81
CA GLN A 137 8.12 -7.48 9.48
C GLN A 137 8.01 -6.33 10.49
N ARG A 138 6.79 -6.05 10.99
CA ARG A 138 6.53 -4.99 11.97
C ARG A 138 6.72 -5.42 13.41
N GLU A 139 6.33 -6.65 13.73
CA GLU A 139 6.44 -7.19 15.09
C GLU A 139 7.90 -7.24 15.56
N GLU A 140 8.79 -7.57 14.64
CA GLU A 140 10.22 -7.84 14.88
C GLU A 140 11.15 -6.73 14.34
N ASP A 141 10.60 -5.57 13.96
CA ASP A 141 11.35 -4.44 13.41
C ASP A 141 12.35 -4.85 12.30
N GLY A 142 11.85 -5.63 11.33
CA GLY A 142 12.66 -6.15 10.23
C GLY A 142 13.28 -5.04 9.39
N ALA A 143 14.37 -5.36 8.67
CA ALA A 143 15.06 -4.40 7.82
C ALA A 143 14.16 -3.92 6.66
N GLU A 144 14.22 -2.64 6.29
CA GLU A 144 13.39 -2.08 5.20
C GLU A 144 13.65 -2.77 3.85
N ASP A 145 14.88 -3.24 3.64
CA ASP A 145 15.37 -4.01 2.49
C ASP A 145 15.42 -5.53 2.78
N SER A 146 14.59 -6.03 3.71
CA SER A 146 14.52 -7.46 4.01
C SER A 146 14.08 -8.31 2.81
N LEU A 147 14.34 -9.62 2.86
CA LEU A 147 13.82 -10.55 1.85
C LEU A 147 12.29 -10.52 1.76
N ILE A 148 11.59 -10.27 2.87
CA ILE A 148 10.13 -10.10 2.87
C ILE A 148 9.73 -8.89 2.02
N MET A 149 10.41 -7.76 2.20
CA MET A 149 10.11 -6.52 1.48
C MET A 149 10.54 -6.57 0.01
N GLU A 150 11.68 -7.19 -0.27
CA GLU A 150 12.17 -7.44 -1.62
C GLU A 150 11.16 -8.30 -2.42
N THR A 151 10.73 -9.42 -1.85
CA THR A 151 9.77 -10.31 -2.52
C THR A 151 8.37 -9.74 -2.62
N LEU A 152 7.97 -8.80 -1.74
CA LEU A 152 6.76 -8.01 -1.92
C LEU A 152 6.87 -7.14 -3.17
N ALA A 153 7.99 -6.42 -3.35
CA ALA A 153 8.22 -5.58 -4.53
C ALA A 153 8.11 -6.40 -5.82
N GLU A 154 8.71 -7.58 -5.85
CA GLU A 154 8.62 -8.53 -6.97
C GLU A 154 7.17 -8.98 -7.22
N ALA A 155 6.45 -9.36 -6.15
CA ALA A 155 5.06 -9.82 -6.25
C ALA A 155 4.14 -8.71 -6.79
N LEU A 156 4.33 -7.46 -6.38
CA LEU A 156 3.57 -6.32 -6.90
C LEU A 156 3.78 -6.10 -8.40
N GLY A 157 4.98 -6.45 -8.91
CA GLY A 157 5.30 -6.39 -10.34
C GLY A 157 4.52 -7.38 -11.21
N THR A 158 4.00 -8.46 -10.62
CA THR A 158 3.30 -9.54 -11.34
C THR A 158 1.82 -9.67 -10.95
N ALA A 159 1.42 -9.12 -9.81
CA ALA A 159 0.05 -9.15 -9.34
C ALA A 159 -0.91 -8.30 -10.20
N ASN A 160 -2.22 -8.53 -10.04
CA ASN A 160 -3.22 -7.65 -10.62
C ASN A 160 -3.13 -6.25 -9.97
N PRO A 161 -2.92 -5.15 -10.72
CA PRO A 161 -2.67 -3.83 -10.14
C PRO A 161 -3.79 -3.29 -9.25
N LYS A 162 -5.06 -3.62 -9.54
CA LYS A 162 -6.20 -3.21 -8.69
C LYS A 162 -6.14 -3.89 -7.33
N LYS A 163 -5.84 -5.19 -7.31
CA LYS A 163 -5.73 -5.96 -6.08
C LYS A 163 -4.49 -5.57 -5.28
N ALA A 164 -3.37 -5.36 -5.98
CA ALA A 164 -2.14 -4.85 -5.38
C ALA A 164 -2.38 -3.52 -4.67
N TYR A 165 -3.04 -2.55 -5.35
CA TYR A 165 -3.40 -1.28 -4.74
C TYR A 165 -4.24 -1.44 -3.47
N LEU A 166 -5.32 -2.23 -3.52
CA LEU A 166 -6.17 -2.47 -2.35
C LEU A 166 -5.39 -3.12 -1.21
N PHE A 167 -4.56 -4.10 -1.52
CA PHE A 167 -3.70 -4.76 -0.55
C PHE A 167 -2.75 -3.77 0.14
N LEU A 168 -2.03 -2.95 -0.63
CA LEU A 168 -1.12 -1.94 -0.08
C LEU A 168 -1.85 -0.91 0.78
N ARG A 169 -3.01 -0.45 0.32
CA ARG A 169 -3.86 0.50 1.05
C ARG A 169 -4.32 -0.08 2.39
N PHE A 170 -4.80 -1.31 2.41
CA PHE A 170 -5.26 -1.96 3.66
C PHE A 170 -4.10 -2.18 4.62
N HIS A 171 -2.94 -2.56 4.10
CA HIS A 171 -1.77 -2.76 4.93
C HIS A 171 -1.03 -1.46 5.22
N ARG A 172 -1.43 -0.29 4.71
CA ARG A 172 -0.66 0.97 4.89
C ARG A 172 0.80 0.84 4.47
N MET A 173 1.03 0.14 3.35
CA MET A 173 2.33 0.03 2.70
C MET A 173 2.53 1.19 1.73
N ASP A 174 2.45 2.40 2.27
CA ASP A 174 2.30 3.64 1.50
C ASP A 174 3.51 3.89 0.57
N GLY A 175 4.72 3.49 0.97
CA GLY A 175 5.94 3.56 0.15
C GLY A 175 5.94 2.67 -1.10
N PHE A 176 5.02 1.71 -1.20
CA PHE A 176 4.84 0.85 -2.38
C PHE A 176 3.73 1.35 -3.32
N ILE A 177 3.03 2.42 -2.97
CA ILE A 177 2.01 3.02 -3.85
C ILE A 177 2.64 3.62 -5.11
N PRO A 178 3.75 4.42 -5.06
CA PRO A 178 4.33 4.99 -6.28
C PRO A 178 4.78 3.95 -7.33
N PRO A 179 5.40 2.82 -6.95
CA PRO A 179 5.69 1.71 -7.87
C PRO A 179 4.49 1.15 -8.64
N ILE A 180 3.25 1.43 -8.25
CA ILE A 180 2.05 1.05 -9.02
C ILE A 180 1.77 2.02 -10.18
N GLY A 181 2.35 3.24 -10.16
CA GLY A 181 2.21 4.27 -11.18
C GLY A 181 2.36 3.81 -12.64
N PRO A 182 3.32 2.92 -12.98
CA PRO A 182 3.50 2.40 -14.34
C PRO A 182 2.28 1.62 -14.87
N PHE A 183 1.45 1.06 -13.99
CA PHE A 183 0.29 0.28 -14.39
C PHE A 183 -0.92 1.12 -14.80
N THR A 184 -0.87 2.45 -14.61
CA THR A 184 -1.99 3.36 -14.96
C THR A 184 -2.32 3.35 -16.45
N ALA A 185 -1.34 3.06 -17.32
CA ALA A 185 -1.56 2.87 -18.75
C ALA A 185 -2.58 1.76 -19.07
N LYS A 186 -2.59 0.68 -18.28
CA LYS A 186 -3.54 -0.44 -18.43
C LYS A 186 -4.75 -0.31 -17.51
N HIS A 187 -4.63 0.51 -16.47
CA HIS A 187 -5.61 0.68 -15.39
C HIS A 187 -5.76 2.16 -15.02
N PRO A 188 -6.31 3.00 -15.91
CA PRO A 188 -6.39 4.46 -15.72
C PRO A 188 -7.21 4.85 -14.49
N GLU A 189 -8.16 4.03 -14.06
CA GLU A 189 -8.95 4.19 -12.84
C GLU A 189 -8.11 4.24 -11.56
N LEU A 190 -6.85 3.78 -11.59
CA LEU A 190 -5.94 3.88 -10.45
C LEU A 190 -5.60 5.34 -10.13
N VAL A 191 -5.53 6.21 -11.14
CA VAL A 191 -5.25 7.65 -10.93
C VAL A 191 -6.30 8.26 -10.03
N GLU A 192 -7.58 8.03 -10.32
CA GLU A 192 -8.69 8.54 -9.52
C GLU A 192 -8.70 7.94 -8.11
N LYS A 193 -8.55 6.61 -7.99
CA LYS A 193 -8.61 5.92 -6.69
C LYS A 193 -7.48 6.34 -5.75
N VAL A 194 -6.24 6.29 -6.24
CA VAL A 194 -5.05 6.69 -5.46
C VAL A 194 -5.17 8.16 -5.09
N SER A 195 -5.60 9.02 -6.02
CA SER A 195 -5.82 10.43 -5.72
C SER A 195 -6.85 10.63 -4.62
N TYR A 196 -8.01 9.99 -4.70
CA TYR A 196 -9.04 10.10 -3.67
C TYR A 196 -8.54 9.69 -2.28
N ASP A 197 -7.80 8.58 -2.21
CA ASP A 197 -7.35 7.97 -0.97
C ASP A 197 -6.15 8.70 -0.35
N TYR A 198 -5.21 9.20 -1.16
CA TYR A 198 -3.93 9.76 -0.71
C TYR A 198 -3.80 11.29 -0.82
N PHE A 199 -4.82 12.00 -1.31
CA PHE A 199 -4.73 13.47 -1.49
C PHE A 199 -4.35 14.23 -0.22
N HIS A 200 -4.82 13.80 0.94
CA HIS A 200 -4.56 14.44 2.23
C HIS A 200 -3.58 13.68 3.13
N VAL A 201 -3.08 12.54 2.66
CA VAL A 201 -2.14 11.72 3.43
C VAL A 201 -0.76 12.35 3.29
N ASP A 202 -0.14 12.68 4.42
CA ASP A 202 1.20 13.26 4.47
C ASP A 202 1.39 14.44 3.49
N HIS A 203 0.46 15.40 3.52
CA HIS A 203 0.45 16.56 2.62
C HIS A 203 0.51 16.20 1.12
N GLY A 204 0.00 15.02 0.77
CA GLY A 204 -0.04 14.53 -0.61
C GLY A 204 1.29 13.97 -1.12
N SER A 205 2.30 13.75 -0.28
CA SER A 205 3.63 13.27 -0.69
C SER A 205 3.57 11.96 -1.49
N VAL A 206 2.85 10.97 -0.95
CA VAL A 206 2.64 9.66 -1.59
C VAL A 206 1.93 9.80 -2.95
N LEU A 207 0.96 10.72 -3.02
CA LEU A 207 0.23 10.98 -4.26
C LEU A 207 1.12 11.70 -5.29
N GLU A 208 1.94 12.66 -4.87
CA GLU A 208 2.92 13.33 -5.72
C GLU A 208 3.85 12.31 -6.38
N ASP A 209 4.48 11.43 -5.59
CA ASP A 209 5.40 10.42 -6.10
C ASP A 209 4.69 9.47 -7.07
N PHE A 210 3.48 9.01 -6.73
CA PHE A 210 2.68 8.15 -7.60
C PHE A 210 2.34 8.84 -8.94
N LEU A 211 1.89 10.09 -8.92
CA LEU A 211 1.53 10.83 -10.13
C LEU A 211 2.75 11.14 -11.00
N LEU A 212 3.92 11.38 -10.39
CA LEU A 212 5.17 11.57 -11.13
C LEU A 212 5.66 10.26 -11.78
N THR A 213 5.56 9.13 -11.07
CA THR A 213 5.85 7.82 -11.67
C THR A 213 4.88 7.51 -12.81
N ALA A 214 3.58 7.77 -12.62
CA ALA A 214 2.58 7.61 -13.68
C ALA A 214 2.89 8.51 -14.90
N ALA A 215 3.26 9.77 -14.69
CA ALA A 215 3.64 10.68 -15.77
C ALA A 215 4.89 10.21 -16.54
N HIS A 216 5.83 9.56 -15.87
CA HIS A 216 7.03 9.00 -16.51
C HIS A 216 6.68 7.87 -17.50
N GLU A 217 5.68 7.05 -17.17
CA GLU A 217 5.37 5.82 -17.93
C GLU A 217 4.12 5.92 -18.82
N ALA A 218 3.26 6.92 -18.62
CA ALA A 218 2.01 7.06 -19.38
C ALA A 218 2.28 7.17 -20.91
N PRO A 219 1.55 6.45 -21.77
CA PRO A 219 1.66 6.60 -23.23
C PRO A 219 1.38 8.04 -23.66
N LEU A 220 2.24 8.62 -24.49
CA LEU A 220 2.14 10.03 -24.90
C LEU A 220 0.91 10.33 -25.79
N ASP A 221 0.32 9.30 -26.38
CA ASP A 221 -0.89 9.32 -27.20
C ASP A 221 -2.18 9.13 -26.38
N ASP A 222 -2.09 8.66 -25.12
CA ASP A 222 -3.25 8.57 -24.22
C ASP A 222 -3.57 9.91 -23.56
N LYS A 223 -4.16 10.79 -24.37
CA LYS A 223 -4.52 12.16 -23.99
C LYS A 223 -5.38 12.21 -22.73
N LYS A 224 -6.30 11.25 -22.53
CA LYS A 224 -7.23 11.23 -21.40
C LYS A 224 -6.52 10.88 -20.10
N LEU A 225 -5.65 9.87 -20.12
CA LEU A 225 -4.85 9.50 -18.94
C LEU A 225 -3.94 10.66 -18.53
N ILE A 226 -3.25 11.26 -19.49
CA ILE A 226 -2.34 12.37 -19.24
C ILE A 226 -3.09 13.58 -18.67
N GLU A 227 -4.24 13.95 -19.27
CA GLU A 227 -5.06 15.04 -18.75
C GLU A 227 -5.49 14.77 -17.31
N SER A 228 -5.93 13.53 -17.00
CA SER A 228 -6.29 13.12 -15.64
C SER A 228 -5.12 13.27 -14.65
N ILE A 229 -3.92 12.79 -15.02
CA ILE A 229 -2.71 12.95 -14.20
C ILE A 229 -2.43 14.43 -13.93
N LEU A 230 -2.41 15.25 -14.99
CA LEU A 230 -2.12 16.68 -14.88
C LEU A 230 -3.17 17.43 -14.05
N GLN A 231 -4.45 17.06 -14.13
CA GLN A 231 -5.52 17.64 -13.30
C GLN A 231 -5.30 17.35 -11.80
N TYR A 232 -4.93 16.14 -11.42
CA TYR A 232 -4.67 15.82 -10.01
C TYR A 232 -3.39 16.46 -9.49
N ILE A 233 -2.37 16.56 -10.33
CA ILE A 233 -1.14 17.30 -10.03
C ILE A 233 -1.45 18.79 -9.80
N GLU A 234 -2.27 19.39 -10.65
CA GLU A 234 -2.68 20.79 -10.53
C GLU A 234 -3.47 21.05 -9.24
N LYS A 235 -4.38 20.13 -8.88
CA LYS A 235 -5.09 20.17 -7.59
C LYS A 235 -4.13 20.09 -6.40
N LEU A 236 -3.13 19.19 -6.45
CA LEU A 236 -2.12 19.08 -5.40
C LEU A 236 -1.32 20.39 -5.26
N ASP A 237 -0.85 20.96 -6.37
CA ASP A 237 -0.10 22.22 -6.36
C ASP A 237 -0.93 23.37 -5.81
N ASN A 238 -2.22 23.45 -6.16
CA ASN A 238 -3.11 24.49 -5.64
C ASN A 238 -3.34 24.38 -4.13
N VAL A 239 -3.29 23.17 -3.56
CA VAL A 239 -3.54 22.94 -2.12
C VAL A 239 -2.25 23.01 -1.29
N TYR A 240 -1.14 22.44 -1.78
CA TYR A 240 0.10 22.29 -1.00
C TYR A 240 1.29 23.11 -1.53
N GLY A 241 1.25 23.62 -2.76
CA GLY A 241 2.31 24.49 -3.31
C GLY A 241 3.60 23.77 -3.71
N ASN A 242 3.56 22.46 -3.95
CA ASN A 242 4.75 21.61 -4.15
C ASN A 242 5.45 21.77 -5.53
N ASN A 243 4.85 22.52 -6.47
CA ASN A 243 5.34 22.71 -7.85
C ASN A 243 5.53 21.39 -8.63
N VAL A 244 4.71 20.39 -8.35
CA VAL A 244 4.70 19.08 -8.99
C VAL A 244 4.37 19.19 -10.48
N LEU A 245 3.52 20.15 -10.86
CA LEU A 245 3.15 20.40 -12.26
C LEU A 245 4.37 20.71 -13.11
N LYS A 246 5.31 21.52 -12.59
CA LYS A 246 6.55 21.84 -13.30
C LYS A 246 7.41 20.59 -13.53
N LYS A 247 7.51 19.71 -12.53
CA LYS A 247 8.26 18.44 -12.63
C LYS A 247 7.65 17.53 -13.70
N ALA A 248 6.33 17.32 -13.66
CA ALA A 248 5.62 16.50 -14.63
C ALA A 248 5.73 17.04 -16.06
N LEU A 249 5.55 18.35 -16.27
CA LEU A 249 5.70 18.98 -17.60
C LEU A 249 7.13 18.84 -18.14
N THR A 250 8.14 18.94 -17.26
CA THR A 250 9.54 18.69 -17.64
C THR A 250 9.75 17.25 -18.10
N THR A 251 9.15 16.28 -17.39
CA THR A 251 9.17 14.86 -17.77
C THR A 251 8.53 14.65 -19.14
N PHE A 252 7.31 15.14 -19.36
CA PHE A 252 6.63 15.02 -20.65
C PHE A 252 7.40 15.69 -21.78
N SER A 253 7.94 16.91 -21.57
CA SER A 253 8.70 17.61 -22.60
C SER A 253 9.95 16.83 -23.04
N ARG A 254 10.66 16.20 -22.10
CA ARG A 254 11.83 15.37 -22.42
C ARG A 254 11.42 14.13 -23.23
N ARG A 255 10.31 13.50 -22.83
CA ARG A 255 9.76 12.31 -23.50
C ARG A 255 9.29 12.62 -24.92
N LEU A 256 8.51 13.69 -25.12
CA LEU A 256 8.03 14.11 -26.44
C LEU A 256 9.17 14.34 -27.43
N LYS A 257 10.23 15.05 -27.00
CA LYS A 257 11.42 15.29 -27.83
C LYS A 257 12.12 13.99 -28.24
N LYS A 258 12.15 12.99 -27.34
CA LYS A 258 12.84 11.72 -27.54
C LYS A 258 12.02 10.71 -28.35
N GLU A 259 10.72 10.61 -28.06
CA GLU A 259 9.85 9.54 -28.54
C GLU A 259 9.08 9.92 -29.81
N GLN A 260 8.68 11.18 -29.96
CA GLN A 260 7.78 11.63 -31.04
C GLN A 260 8.34 12.79 -31.87
N GLY A 261 9.37 13.49 -31.40
CA GLY A 261 9.97 14.63 -32.10
C GLY A 261 9.06 15.87 -32.18
N ILE A 262 7.92 15.87 -31.48
CA ILE A 262 6.95 16.98 -31.47
C ILE A 262 7.24 17.98 -30.36
N SER A 263 6.74 19.21 -30.54
CA SER A 263 6.89 20.26 -29.53
C SER A 263 5.89 20.11 -28.38
N MET A 264 6.29 20.48 -27.17
CA MET A 264 5.39 20.50 -26.00
C MET A 264 4.16 21.37 -26.23
N LYS A 265 4.30 22.47 -26.98
CA LYS A 265 3.20 23.41 -27.28
C LYS A 265 2.14 22.76 -28.15
N GLU A 266 2.55 22.05 -29.20
CA GLU A 266 1.67 21.32 -30.11
C GLU A 266 0.97 20.16 -29.40
N TRP A 267 1.69 19.42 -28.56
CA TRP A 267 1.10 18.34 -27.78
C TRP A 267 0.11 18.84 -26.72
N LEU A 268 0.40 19.96 -26.04
CA LEU A 268 -0.50 20.52 -25.03
C LEU A 268 -1.83 21.03 -25.61
N SER A 269 -1.87 21.51 -26.85
CA SER A 269 -3.14 21.90 -27.49
C SER A 269 -4.10 20.73 -27.67
N ASP A 270 -3.57 19.52 -27.70
CA ASP A 270 -4.30 18.28 -27.90
C ASP A 270 -4.71 17.60 -26.59
N VAL A 271 -3.90 17.75 -25.54
CA VAL A 271 -4.05 17.06 -24.25
C VAL A 271 -4.85 17.87 -23.22
N THR A 272 -4.82 19.20 -23.30
CA THR A 272 -5.50 20.06 -22.31
C THR A 272 -6.81 20.63 -22.86
N ALA A 273 -7.91 19.89 -22.64
CA ALA A 273 -9.25 20.37 -22.96
C ALA A 273 -9.76 21.33 -21.87
N ASP A 274 -9.38 21.10 -20.60
CA ASP A 274 -9.77 21.97 -19.48
C ASP A 274 -9.07 23.34 -19.49
N ARG A 275 -9.87 24.42 -19.38
CA ARG A 275 -9.38 25.81 -19.43
C ARG A 275 -8.56 26.19 -18.21
N THR A 276 -8.86 25.64 -17.05
CA THR A 276 -8.16 25.95 -15.79
C THR A 276 -6.79 25.30 -15.83
N LEU A 277 -6.74 24.01 -16.15
CA LEU A 277 -5.50 23.27 -16.34
C LEU A 277 -4.60 23.95 -17.38
N LYS A 278 -5.17 24.37 -18.52
CA LYS A 278 -4.42 25.08 -19.56
C LYS A 278 -3.75 26.36 -19.05
N LYS A 279 -4.43 27.14 -18.19
CA LYS A 279 -3.84 28.33 -17.56
C LYS A 279 -2.71 27.95 -16.61
N SER A 280 -2.93 26.95 -15.75
CA SER A 280 -1.95 26.47 -14.76
C SER A 280 -0.69 25.95 -15.44
N VAL A 281 -0.83 25.18 -16.53
CA VAL A 281 0.29 24.71 -17.36
C VAL A 281 1.09 25.87 -17.96
N VAL A 282 0.41 26.86 -18.55
CA VAL A 282 1.10 28.04 -19.12
C VAL A 282 1.84 28.83 -18.03
N GLN A 283 1.26 28.99 -16.85
CA GLN A 283 1.92 29.67 -15.73
C GLN A 283 3.15 28.89 -15.24
N ALA A 284 3.05 27.56 -15.10
CA ALA A 284 4.15 26.70 -14.70
C ALA A 284 5.33 26.77 -15.70
N LEU A 285 5.03 26.84 -17.00
CA LEU A 285 6.05 26.99 -18.05
C LEU A 285 6.68 28.39 -18.11
N LYS A 286 5.97 29.45 -17.70
CA LYS A 286 6.50 30.83 -17.68
C LYS A 286 7.41 31.14 -16.48
N LYS A 287 7.30 30.38 -15.38
CA LYS A 287 8.18 30.47 -14.21
C LYS A 287 9.46 29.62 -14.37
N ALA A 288 9.87 29.35 -15.61
CA ALA A 288 11.08 28.62 -15.98
C ALA A 288 12.01 29.56 -16.74
#